data_AF-A0A9D8JMZ8-F1
#
_entry.id   AF-A0A9D8JMZ8-F1
#
_cell.length_a   1.000
_cell.length_b   1.000
_cell.length_c   1.000
_cell.angle_alpha   90.00
_cell.angle_beta   90.00
_cell.angle_gamma   90.00
#
_symmetry.space_group_name_H-M   'P 1'
#
loop_
_entity.id
_entity.type
_entity.pdbx_description
1 polymer ?
#
loop_
_entity_poly.entity_id
_entity_poly.type
_entity_poly.pdbx_seq_one_letter_code
_entity_poly.pdbx_strand_id
1 'polypeptide(L)'
;MRKIMIGLWIIMMTCTIGILNNPSQAVELKMTTFLPKDDVNHTAWWAFVEEVNKKSKGDLVIKFIGGPEAVPAFKQFEAMRTGVV
;
A
#
# COMPACT_ATOMS: atom_id res chain seq x y z
N MET A 1 16.28 -31.22 35.55
CA MET A 1 16.97 -29.97 35.14
C MET A 1 17.11 -29.84 33.63
N ARG A 2 17.69 -30.81 32.92
CA ARG A 2 17.90 -30.77 31.46
C ARG A 2 16.61 -30.59 30.61
N LYS A 3 15.51 -31.25 30.97
CA LYS A 3 14.19 -31.10 30.30
C LYS A 3 13.54 -29.73 30.52
N ILE A 4 13.80 -29.10 31.67
CA ILE A 4 13.29 -27.76 32.02
C ILE A 4 14.06 -26.68 31.25
N MET A 5 15.37 -26.84 31.12
CA MET A 5 16.20 -25.97 30.27
C MET A 5 15.81 -26.01 28.79
N ILE A 6 15.48 -27.20 28.26
CA ILE A 6 15.03 -27.35 26.88
C ILE A 6 13.69 -26.64 26.66
N GLY A 7 12.74 -26.76 27.59
CA GLY A 7 11.46 -26.05 27.53
C GLY A 7 11.61 -24.52 27.56
N LEU A 8 12.49 -24.00 28.42
CA LEU A 8 12.80 -22.57 28.48
C LEU A 8 13.45 -22.05 27.19
N TRP A 9 14.33 -22.83 26.56
CA TRP A 9 14.95 -22.48 25.29
C TRP A 9 13.94 -22.41 24.14
N ILE A 10 12.99 -23.35 24.08
CA ILE A 10 11.94 -23.37 23.08
C ILE A 10 11.03 -22.14 23.22
N ILE A 11 10.65 -21.78 24.45
CA ILE A 11 9.81 -20.59 24.72
C ILE A 11 10.56 -19.31 24.34
N MET A 12 11.86 -19.22 24.62
CA MET A 12 12.66 -18.05 24.27
C MET A 12 12.81 -17.91 22.74
N MET A 13 12.94 -19.04 22.03
CA MET A 13 13.04 -19.07 20.56
C MET A 13 11.72 -18.75 19.85
N THR A 14 10.57 -19.13 20.42
CA THR A 14 9.26 -18.75 19.86
C THR A 14 8.93 -17.28 20.12
N CYS A 15 9.40 -16.71 21.24
CA CYS A 15 9.20 -15.31 21.57
C CYS A 15 10.00 -14.37 20.64
N THR A 16 11.20 -14.76 20.19
CA THR A 16 12.02 -13.96 19.27
C THR A 16 11.46 -13.94 17.84
N ILE A 17 10.84 -15.02 17.37
CA ILE A 17 10.21 -15.07 16.04
C ILE A 17 8.98 -14.14 15.96
N GLY A 18 8.21 -14.02 17.05
CA GLY A 18 7.01 -13.17 17.10
C GLY A 18 7.30 -11.66 17.01
N ILE A 19 8.49 -11.21 17.41
CA ILE A 19 8.86 -9.79 17.43
C ILE A 19 9.34 -9.32 16.04
N LEU A 20 9.85 -10.22 15.20
CA LEU A 20 10.40 -9.89 13.88
C LEU A 20 9.33 -9.67 12.80
N ASN A 21 8.08 -10.09 13.06
CA ASN A 21 6.97 -10.00 12.11
C ASN A 21 5.94 -8.96 12.54
N ASN A 22 6.36 -7.70 12.71
CA ASN A 22 5.42 -6.59 12.74
C ASN A 22 5.35 -6.00 11.33
N PRO A 23 4.48 -6.51 10.43
CA PRO A 23 4.33 -5.92 9.11
C PRO A 23 3.89 -4.48 9.31
N SER A 24 4.77 -3.54 8.98
CA SER A 24 4.41 -2.12 8.94
C SER A 24 3.14 -2.00 8.11
N GLN A 25 2.10 -1.39 8.68
CA GLN A 25 0.84 -1.21 7.96
C GLN A 25 1.14 -0.47 6.65
N ALA A 26 0.78 -1.09 5.53
CA ALA A 26 0.97 -0.54 4.20
C ALA A 26 0.38 0.87 4.13
N VAL A 27 1.16 1.83 3.60
CA VAL A 27 0.66 3.17 3.33
C VAL A 27 -0.16 3.11 2.03
N GLU A 28 -1.45 3.38 2.10
CA GLU A 28 -2.32 3.48 0.91
C GLU A 28 -2.36 4.95 0.45
N LEU A 29 -1.87 5.23 -0.76
CA LEU A 29 -2.05 6.51 -1.44
C LEU A 29 -3.17 6.36 -2.47
N LYS A 30 -4.29 7.05 -2.27
CA LYS A 30 -5.34 7.08 -3.28
C LYS A 30 -4.97 8.08 -4.36
N MET A 31 -5.37 7.80 -5.59
CA MET A 31 -5.16 8.70 -6.71
C MET A 31 -6.39 8.75 -7.64
N THR A 32 -6.57 9.90 -8.28
CA THR A 32 -7.55 10.16 -9.33
C THR A 32 -6.81 10.67 -10.58
N THR A 33 -7.38 10.46 -11.76
CA THR A 33 -6.86 11.02 -13.02
C THR A 33 -7.82 12.04 -13.61
N PHE A 34 -7.30 13.02 -14.37
CA PHE A 34 -8.14 14.03 -15.04
C PHE A 34 -8.71 13.54 -16.38
N LEU A 35 -8.16 12.47 -16.96
CA LEU A 35 -8.68 11.78 -18.14
C LEU A 35 -9.28 10.41 -17.73
N PRO A 36 -10.09 9.79 -18.59
CA PRO A 36 -10.55 8.41 -18.41
C PRO A 36 -9.38 7.43 -18.25
N LYS A 37 -9.62 6.32 -17.55
CA LYS A 37 -8.59 5.31 -17.24
C LYS A 37 -7.79 4.85 -18.47
N ASP A 38 -8.48 4.63 -19.57
CA ASP A 38 -8.00 4.06 -20.82
C ASP A 38 -7.47 5.10 -21.82
N ASP A 39 -7.41 6.38 -21.43
CA ASP A 39 -6.82 7.41 -22.25
C ASP A 39 -5.32 7.15 -22.54
N VAL A 40 -4.91 7.28 -23.81
CA VAL A 40 -3.56 6.95 -24.29
C VAL A 40 -2.47 7.78 -23.60
N ASN A 41 -2.82 8.97 -23.11
CA ASN A 41 -1.90 9.88 -22.45
C ASN A 41 -1.46 9.38 -21.07
N HIS A 42 -2.13 8.35 -20.52
CA HIS A 42 -1.75 7.76 -19.23
C HIS A 42 -0.68 6.66 -19.32
N THR A 43 -0.17 6.30 -20.49
CA THR A 43 0.76 5.18 -20.65
C THR A 43 1.96 5.27 -19.68
N ALA A 44 2.62 6.43 -19.61
CA ALA A 44 3.75 6.65 -18.70
C ALA A 44 3.31 6.67 -17.22
N TRP A 45 2.11 7.18 -16.94
CA TRP A 45 1.56 7.23 -15.59
C TRP A 45 1.28 5.83 -15.03
N TRP A 46 0.67 4.96 -15.82
CA TRP A 46 0.40 3.58 -15.42
C TRP A 46 1.70 2.80 -15.17
N ALA A 47 2.71 2.98 -16.03
CA ALA A 47 4.03 2.39 -15.82
C ALA A 47 4.69 2.88 -14.52
N PHE A 48 4.55 4.16 -14.19
CA PHE A 48 5.03 4.72 -12.92
C PHE A 48 4.33 4.07 -11.72
N VAL A 49 3.00 3.99 -11.73
CA VAL A 49 2.20 3.40 -10.65
C VAL A 49 2.55 1.92 -10.44
N GLU A 50 2.68 1.16 -11.53
CA GLU A 50 3.09 -0.24 -11.48
C GLU A 50 4.48 -0.40 -10.85
N GLU A 51 5.45 0.39 -11.30
CA GLU A 51 6.83 0.31 -10.81
C GLU A 51 6.97 0.77 -9.35
N VAL A 52 6.20 1.77 -8.91
CA VAL A 52 6.14 2.15 -7.48
C VAL A 52 5.58 1.00 -6.65
N ASN A 53 4.40 0.49 -6.99
CA ASN A 53 3.77 -0.59 -6.23
C ASN A 53 4.66 -1.84 -6.15
N LYS A 54 5.34 -2.18 -7.25
CA LYS A 54 6.29 -3.29 -7.33
C LYS A 54 7.54 -3.07 -6.47
N LYS A 55 8.16 -1.89 -6.55
CA LYS A 55 9.38 -1.57 -5.78
C LYS A 55 9.12 -1.42 -4.29
N SER A 56 7.93 -0.96 -3.93
CA SER A 56 7.51 -0.77 -2.54
C SER A 56 7.19 -2.06 -1.80
N LYS A 57 7.07 -3.21 -2.50
CA LYS A 57 6.86 -4.54 -1.89
C LYS A 57 5.70 -4.58 -0.88
N GLY A 58 4.67 -3.75 -1.08
CA GLY A 58 3.52 -3.64 -0.19
C GLY A 58 3.64 -2.61 0.93
N ASP A 59 4.82 -2.01 1.18
CA ASP A 59 4.97 -0.94 2.19
C ASP A 59 4.23 0.34 1.78
N LEU A 60 4.07 0.54 0.46
CA LEU A 60 3.31 1.62 -0.16
C LEU A 60 2.49 1.04 -1.33
N VAL A 61 1.22 1.43 -1.40
CA VAL A 61 0.32 1.06 -2.49
C VAL A 61 -0.37 2.32 -3.02
N ILE A 62 -0.09 2.67 -4.27
CA ILE A 62 -0.87 3.65 -5.02
C ILE A 62 -2.12 2.95 -5.57
N LYS A 63 -3.28 3.45 -5.16
CA LYS A 63 -4.59 2.91 -5.51
C LYS A 63 -5.37 3.88 -6.37
N PHE A 64 -5.66 3.45 -7.59
CA PHE A 64 -6.54 4.19 -8.49
C PHE A 64 -7.99 4.10 -8.00
N ILE A 65 -8.61 5.24 -7.72
CA ILE A 65 -10.01 5.32 -7.32
C ILE A 65 -10.95 5.74 -8.46
N GLY A 66 -10.40 6.00 -9.66
CA GLY A 66 -11.13 6.40 -10.86
C GLY A 66 -10.70 7.77 -11.40
N GLY A 67 -11.07 8.07 -12.64
CA GLY A 67 -10.90 9.37 -13.28
C GLY A 67 -12.20 10.19 -13.27
N PRO A 68 -12.48 10.98 -14.32
CA PRO A 68 -13.74 11.71 -14.48
C PRO A 68 -15.00 10.84 -14.39
N GLU A 69 -14.88 9.55 -14.68
CA GLU A 69 -15.94 8.55 -14.57
C GLU A 69 -16.35 8.23 -13.12
N ALA A 70 -15.48 8.47 -12.15
CA ALA A 70 -15.75 8.22 -10.73
C ALA A 70 -15.85 9.52 -9.91
N VAL A 71 -14.99 10.51 -10.21
CA VAL A 71 -14.98 11.82 -9.57
C VAL A 71 -15.07 12.89 -10.66
N PRO A 72 -16.15 13.68 -10.74
CA PRO A 72 -16.31 14.71 -11.76
C PRO A 72 -15.09 15.64 -11.81
N ALA A 73 -14.61 15.97 -13.02
CA ALA A 73 -13.32 16.65 -13.22
C ALA A 73 -13.12 17.89 -12.30
N PHE A 74 -14.10 18.78 -12.24
CA PHE A 74 -14.03 19.99 -11.39
C PHE A 74 -14.18 19.74 -9.89
N LYS A 75 -14.56 18.53 -9.48
CA LYS A 75 -14.64 18.09 -8.08
C LYS A 75 -13.39 17.35 -7.62
N GLN A 76 -12.47 16.97 -8.52
CA GLN A 76 -11.25 16.24 -8.16
C GLN A 76 -10.33 17.02 -7.23
N PHE A 77 -10.21 18.34 -7.42
CA PHE A 77 -9.43 19.20 -6.51
C PHE A 77 -10.00 19.21 -5.09
N GLU A 78 -11.32 19.26 -4.98
CA GLU A 78 -12.02 19.23 -3.70
C GLU A 78 -11.90 17.85 -3.04
N ALA A 79 -11.96 16.77 -3.84
CA ALA A 79 -11.77 15.42 -3.36
C ALA A 79 -10.36 15.21 -2.78
N MET A 80 -9.33 15.79 -3.40
CA MET A 80 -7.96 15.82 -2.88
C MET A 80 -7.88 16.68 -1.60
N ARG A 81 -8.47 17.88 -1.60
CA ARG A 81 -8.45 18.79 -0.44
C ARG A 81 -9.10 18.17 0.81
N THR A 82 -10.12 17.34 0.61
CA THR A 82 -10.90 16.72 1.70
C THR A 82 -10.42 15.33 2.09
N GLY A 83 -9.39 14.78 1.43
CA GLY A 83 -8.85 13.46 1.71
C GLY A 83 -9.77 12.30 1.27
N VAL A 84 -10.74 12.57 0.39
CA VAL A 84 -11.47 11.52 -0.32
C VAL A 84 -10.49 10.75 -1.23
N VAL A 85 -9.57 11.50 -1.83
CA VAL A 85 -8.40 11.03 -2.59
C VAL A 85 -7.13 11.51 -1.90
#